data_AF-A0AA38I803-F1
#
_entry.id   AF-A0AA38I803-F1
#
_cell.length_a   1.000
_cell.length_b   1.000
_cell.length_c   1.000
_cell.angle_alpha   90.00
_cell.angle_beta   90.00
_cell.angle_gamma   90.00
#
_symmetry.space_group_name_H-M   'P 1'
#
loop_
_entity.id
_entity.type
_entity.pdbx_description
1 polymer ?
#
loop_
_entity_poly.entity_id
_entity_poly.type
_entity_poly.pdbx_seq_one_letter_code
_entity_poly.pdbx_strand_id
1 'polypeptide(L)'
;MNVNEHACALFKPHIKVPTAYKTRLNTLHDTKLSICSNFRSRRYFPSSASIRKERERHTQNPRYKRIIHPFSKFSMIENVVACIAWVLLLLSEAYIGTFSGPSFYKTGPRTTPLSDSVLLSLNLVLFADYCMRFAFGYTIEKVGTVVLEPASIVKHYLKTYCLFDGIPILNVFLFYILPLPPKVKLFIFQLHKLRLARMKTFFIDVELYLMQLRVHSTVRTVCAFAIIVGVFLHEWTCVVGLVNLGKCMYDLPLHRSWLHQYNYGRNASFQGHIAFEFKEDLPYWHSMWLYLVHFAVVAAFSYGCVPDDHYVQNSFERFIFSLILFTGMFVYVYTIAHVVQLLGTHKVSETKFDEIYFGLEDFMRLKQFPRDLQKRALKYYECKYQRKFFSKEKIFSYLSEHLRMEALLYSRRNLIARVNMFQGLSKSVIGCILGQLQYEIYLAGDVVLRTEDANDEGTYFIKYGTCGVCLPSGREIHHVEDGSHFGKNDSYVEGAQVHFLGSVVALEVSEVYRLEKKDIKHCCRVYPELVERLQRIKLDRSAFYSRMLATVQREEQVTEDIREQLRQGKILEKGLKRRDFGYF
;
A
#
# COMPACT_ATOMS: atom_id res chain seq x y z
N MET A 1 44.46 -36.84 31.99
CA MET A 1 44.83 -35.87 33.05
C MET A 1 45.94 -35.00 32.52
N ASN A 2 45.92 -33.70 32.82
CA ASN A 2 47.03 -32.77 33.11
C ASN A 2 48.35 -32.80 32.28
N VAL A 3 49.08 -31.69 32.08
CA VAL A 3 48.81 -30.22 32.06
C VAL A 3 50.17 -29.57 31.71
N ASN A 4 50.20 -28.51 30.89
CA ASN A 4 51.36 -27.62 30.65
C ASN A 4 52.65 -28.31 30.13
N GLU A 5 53.74 -27.70 29.62
CA GLU A 5 54.14 -26.33 29.24
C GLU A 5 55.24 -26.49 28.15
N HIS A 6 55.87 -25.50 27.49
CA HIS A 6 55.85 -24.03 27.56
C HIS A 6 56.09 -23.46 26.13
N ALA A 7 55.67 -22.22 25.83
CA ALA A 7 56.09 -21.52 24.60
C ALA A 7 57.32 -20.63 24.86
N CYS A 8 58.27 -20.56 23.92
CA CYS A 8 59.30 -19.51 23.92
C CYS A 8 58.98 -18.50 22.80
N ALA A 9 58.81 -17.23 23.16
CA ALA A 9 58.43 -16.16 22.25
C ALA A 9 59.58 -15.14 22.13
N LEU A 10 59.87 -14.72 20.90
CA LEU A 10 60.74 -13.57 20.64
C LEU A 10 59.96 -12.41 20.01
N PHE A 11 60.12 -11.26 20.66
CA PHE A 11 59.44 -9.99 20.52
C PHE A 11 59.24 -9.44 19.09
N LYS A 12 58.08 -8.80 18.89
CA LYS A 12 57.98 -7.53 18.14
C LYS A 12 57.23 -6.49 19.00
N PRO A 13 57.57 -5.20 18.94
CA PRO A 13 57.05 -4.21 19.88
C PRO A 13 55.57 -3.89 19.62
N HIS A 14 54.71 -4.24 20.58
CA HIS A 14 53.32 -3.80 20.59
C HIS A 14 53.19 -2.40 21.18
N ILE A 15 52.86 -1.42 20.34
CA ILE A 15 52.20 -0.18 20.80
C ILE A 15 50.87 -0.61 21.47
N LYS A 16 50.80 -0.51 22.79
CA LYS A 16 49.64 -0.92 23.59
C LYS A 16 48.47 0.06 23.40
N VAL A 17 47.66 -0.16 22.37
CA VAL A 17 46.32 0.43 22.28
C VAL A 17 45.47 -0.10 23.46
N PRO A 18 44.80 0.76 24.25
CA PRO A 18 44.07 0.33 25.46
C PRO A 18 43.05 -0.79 25.17
N THR A 19 43.07 -1.84 26.00
CA THR A 19 42.21 -3.04 25.84
C THR A 19 40.73 -2.70 25.80
N ALA A 20 40.27 -1.75 26.64
CA ALA A 20 38.89 -1.28 26.63
C ALA A 20 38.45 -0.66 25.29
N TYR A 21 39.35 0.06 24.60
CA TYR A 21 39.09 0.64 23.29
C TYR A 21 38.99 -0.44 22.19
N LYS A 22 39.88 -1.45 22.24
CA LYS A 22 39.83 -2.62 21.34
C LYS A 22 38.53 -3.41 21.50
N THR A 23 38.05 -3.58 22.74
CA THR A 23 36.76 -4.25 23.02
C THR A 23 35.57 -3.42 22.53
N ARG A 24 35.55 -2.10 22.78
CA ARG A 24 34.48 -1.20 22.27
C ARG A 24 34.44 -1.11 20.74
N LEU A 25 35.59 -1.13 20.06
CA LEU A 25 35.65 -1.17 18.60
C LEU A 25 35.10 -2.48 18.02
N ASN A 26 35.43 -3.62 18.63
CA ASN A 26 34.88 -4.91 18.22
C ASN A 26 33.36 -4.95 18.39
N THR A 27 32.83 -4.52 19.54
CA THR A 27 31.37 -4.52 19.76
C THR A 27 30.64 -3.52 18.85
N LEU A 28 31.24 -2.36 18.52
CA LEU A 28 30.68 -1.44 17.51
C LEU A 28 30.69 -2.03 16.10
N HIS A 29 31.77 -2.69 15.69
CA HIS A 29 31.86 -3.40 14.41
C HIS A 29 30.75 -4.46 14.29
N ASP A 30 30.66 -5.34 15.29
CA ASP A 30 29.76 -6.49 15.27
C ASP A 30 28.28 -6.08 15.34
N THR A 31 27.97 -4.93 15.97
CA THR A 31 26.58 -4.42 16.12
C THR A 31 26.11 -3.46 15.03
N LYS A 32 27.00 -2.68 14.39
CA LYS A 32 26.61 -1.64 13.43
C LYS A 32 27.10 -1.86 11.99
N LEU A 33 28.27 -2.49 11.80
CA LEU A 33 28.88 -2.70 10.47
C LEU A 33 28.53 -4.07 9.86
N SER A 34 28.10 -5.03 10.68
CA SER A 34 27.67 -6.36 10.23
C SER A 34 26.23 -6.40 9.69
N ILE A 35 25.88 -7.49 9.00
CA ILE A 35 24.55 -7.73 8.44
C ILE A 35 23.42 -7.61 9.49
N CYS A 36 22.34 -6.90 9.13
CA CYS A 36 21.11 -6.78 9.91
C CYS A 36 19.92 -7.42 9.18
N SER A 37 18.97 -7.99 9.94
CA SER A 37 17.74 -8.60 9.40
C SER A 37 16.75 -7.53 8.91
N ASN A 38 16.99 -7.02 7.71
CA ASN A 38 16.16 -6.04 7.01
C ASN A 38 15.53 -6.68 5.75
N PHE A 39 14.52 -6.02 5.15
CA PHE A 39 13.86 -6.51 3.92
C PHE A 39 14.86 -6.84 2.79
N ARG A 40 15.82 -5.95 2.50
CA ARG A 40 16.90 -6.19 1.52
C ARG A 40 17.71 -7.45 1.85
N SER A 41 18.09 -7.65 3.11
CA SER A 41 18.88 -8.83 3.53
C SER A 41 18.14 -10.15 3.31
N ARG A 42 16.82 -10.21 3.53
CA ARG A 42 16.03 -11.44 3.42
C ARG A 42 15.89 -11.96 1.99
N ARG A 43 16.09 -11.09 0.98
CA ARG A 43 16.16 -11.50 -0.43
C ARG A 43 17.41 -12.32 -0.75
N TYR A 44 18.48 -12.16 0.02
CA TYR A 44 19.77 -12.85 -0.14
C TYR A 44 19.98 -13.95 0.92
N PHE A 45 19.43 -13.73 2.12
CA PHE A 45 19.57 -14.60 3.30
C PHE A 45 18.18 -14.87 3.90
N PRO A 46 17.43 -15.85 3.38
CA PRO A 46 16.01 -15.99 3.70
C PRO A 46 15.72 -16.41 5.15
N SER A 47 16.66 -17.08 5.82
CA SER A 47 16.49 -17.56 7.20
C SER A 47 17.38 -16.81 8.20
N SER A 48 16.92 -16.67 9.44
CA SER A 48 17.71 -16.10 10.54
C SER A 48 19.04 -16.84 10.75
N ALA A 49 19.07 -18.16 10.47
CA ALA A 49 20.29 -18.96 10.50
C ALA A 49 21.28 -18.57 9.38
N SER A 50 20.80 -18.31 8.16
CA SER A 50 21.65 -17.81 7.06
C SER A 50 22.22 -16.42 7.35
N ILE A 51 21.42 -15.52 7.94
CA ILE A 51 21.87 -14.19 8.39
C ILE A 51 22.92 -14.33 9.50
N ARG A 52 22.77 -15.29 10.42
CA ARG A 52 23.76 -15.55 11.48
C ARG A 52 25.09 -16.07 10.92
N LYS A 53 25.04 -17.04 10.00
CA LYS A 53 26.24 -17.55 9.30
C LYS A 53 26.96 -16.45 8.51
N GLU A 54 26.21 -15.56 7.85
CA GLU A 54 26.80 -14.41 7.14
C GLU A 54 27.43 -13.40 8.10
N ARG A 55 26.81 -13.15 9.26
CA ARG A 55 27.41 -12.32 10.31
C ARG A 55 28.71 -12.95 10.83
N GLU A 56 28.72 -14.25 11.10
CA GLU A 56 29.91 -15.00 11.52
C GLU A 56 31.01 -14.91 10.45
N ARG A 57 30.69 -15.10 9.16
CA ARG A 57 31.62 -14.93 8.02
C ARG A 57 32.25 -13.53 8.00
N HIS A 58 31.48 -12.49 8.30
CA HIS A 58 31.95 -11.11 8.31
C HIS A 58 32.79 -10.79 9.56
N THR A 59 32.37 -11.17 10.76
CA THR A 59 33.04 -10.78 12.01
C THR A 59 34.27 -11.62 12.34
N GLN A 60 34.28 -12.91 11.99
CA GLN A 60 35.40 -13.82 12.30
C GLN A 60 36.59 -13.64 11.35
N ASN A 61 36.37 -13.23 10.09
CA ASN A 61 37.44 -13.08 9.11
C ASN A 61 38.14 -11.72 9.26
N PRO A 62 39.44 -11.67 9.64
CA PRO A 62 40.14 -10.41 9.88
C PRO A 62 40.26 -9.52 8.63
N ARG A 63 40.16 -10.08 7.41
CA ARG A 63 40.18 -9.31 6.15
C ARG A 63 38.97 -8.38 6.01
N TYR A 64 37.81 -8.77 6.53
CA TYR A 64 36.57 -8.03 6.37
C TYR A 64 36.28 -7.05 7.53
N LYS A 65 37.17 -6.98 8.53
CA LYS A 65 37.00 -6.16 9.74
C LYS A 65 36.96 -4.63 9.49
N ARG A 66 37.36 -4.18 8.30
CA ARG A 66 37.24 -2.78 7.85
C ARG A 66 36.19 -2.60 6.74
N ILE A 67 35.53 -3.67 6.33
CA ILE A 67 34.55 -3.68 5.25
C ILE A 67 33.16 -3.52 5.84
N ILE A 68 32.39 -2.61 5.25
CA ILE A 68 31.02 -2.29 5.65
C ILE A 68 30.10 -3.23 4.87
N HIS A 69 29.29 -4.01 5.59
CA HIS A 69 28.35 -4.92 4.94
C HIS A 69 27.19 -4.11 4.31
N PRO A 70 26.79 -4.37 3.04
CA PRO A 70 25.76 -3.58 2.33
C PRO A 70 24.35 -3.67 2.94
N PHE A 71 24.11 -4.65 3.81
CA PHE A 71 22.87 -4.79 4.59
C PHE A 71 23.07 -4.49 6.08
N SER A 72 24.09 -3.71 6.44
CA SER A 72 24.32 -3.26 7.82
C SER A 72 23.44 -2.09 8.20
N LYS A 73 23.29 -1.85 9.52
CA LYS A 73 22.57 -0.66 10.02
C LYS A 73 23.31 0.63 9.65
N PHE A 74 24.65 0.60 9.68
CA PHE A 74 25.46 1.74 9.26
C PHE A 74 25.25 2.06 7.77
N SER A 75 25.40 1.07 6.89
CA SER A 75 25.15 1.23 5.45
C SER A 75 23.76 1.79 5.15
N MET A 76 22.74 1.36 5.89
CA MET A 76 21.38 1.84 5.69
C MET A 76 21.24 3.34 6.01
N ILE A 77 21.82 3.80 7.13
CA ILE A 77 21.78 5.21 7.56
C ILE A 77 22.65 6.09 6.65
N GLU A 78 23.87 5.64 6.38
CA GLU A 78 24.83 6.33 5.51
C GLU A 78 24.22 6.59 4.13
N ASN A 79 23.70 5.55 3.47
CA ASN A 79 23.06 5.68 2.16
C ASN A 79 21.85 6.66 2.18
N VAL A 80 21.10 6.79 3.29
CA VAL A 80 20.03 7.81 3.42
C VAL A 80 20.62 9.21 3.49
N VAL A 81 21.65 9.41 4.31
CA VAL A 81 22.33 10.72 4.44
C VAL A 81 22.96 11.13 3.12
N ALA A 82 23.67 10.23 2.43
CA ALA A 82 24.23 10.47 1.11
C ALA A 82 23.13 10.75 0.06
N CYS A 83 22.02 10.01 0.07
CA CYS A 83 20.87 10.25 -0.81
C CYS A 83 20.27 11.65 -0.62
N ILE A 84 20.05 12.10 0.62
CA ILE A 84 19.55 13.44 0.93
C ILE A 84 20.55 14.51 0.50
N ALA A 85 21.82 14.37 0.89
CA ALA A 85 22.87 15.33 0.53
C ALA A 85 23.05 15.44 -1.00
N TRP A 86 22.96 14.31 -1.71
CA TRP A 86 23.07 14.26 -3.17
C TRP A 86 21.89 14.96 -3.88
N VAL A 87 20.65 14.79 -3.43
CA VAL A 87 19.49 15.53 -4.00
C VAL A 87 19.61 17.03 -3.73
N LEU A 88 19.96 17.41 -2.49
CA LEU A 88 20.13 18.81 -2.12
C LEU A 88 21.22 19.47 -2.97
N LEU A 89 22.35 18.79 -3.19
CA LEU A 89 23.43 19.30 -4.04
C LEU A 89 23.06 19.35 -5.52
N LEU A 90 22.39 18.32 -6.05
CA LEU A 90 21.94 18.31 -7.45
C LEU A 90 21.12 19.56 -7.78
N LEU A 91 20.11 19.86 -6.95
CA LEU A 91 19.22 21.00 -7.13
C LEU A 91 19.89 22.34 -6.78
N SER A 92 20.63 22.42 -5.67
CA SER A 92 21.22 23.70 -5.24
C SER A 92 22.41 24.13 -6.10
N GLU A 93 23.25 23.22 -6.58
CA GLU A 93 24.37 23.58 -7.48
C GLU A 93 23.85 24.03 -8.85
N ALA A 94 22.85 23.34 -9.42
CA ALA A 94 22.21 23.76 -10.67
C ALA A 94 21.60 25.17 -10.57
N TYR A 95 20.90 25.46 -9.46
CA TYR A 95 20.35 26.77 -9.17
C TYR A 95 21.45 27.83 -8.98
N ILE A 96 22.37 27.64 -8.03
CA ILE A 96 23.39 28.63 -7.64
C ILE A 96 24.32 28.95 -8.81
N GLY A 97 24.78 27.93 -9.54
CA GLY A 97 25.64 28.09 -10.72
C GLY A 97 24.96 28.77 -11.91
N THR A 98 23.67 29.06 -11.83
CA THR A 98 22.90 29.71 -12.89
C THR A 98 22.37 31.07 -12.43
N PHE A 99 21.63 31.10 -11.32
CA PHE A 99 20.81 32.25 -10.92
C PHE A 99 21.49 33.15 -9.87
N SER A 100 22.71 32.86 -9.41
CA SER A 100 23.51 33.80 -8.59
C SER A 100 24.17 34.92 -9.41
N GLY A 101 24.13 34.84 -10.74
CA GLY A 101 24.63 35.89 -11.65
C GLY A 101 26.15 35.93 -11.85
N PRO A 102 26.66 36.91 -12.60
CA PRO A 102 28.08 37.04 -12.95
C PRO A 102 29.03 37.24 -11.76
N SER A 103 28.62 37.94 -10.70
CA SER A 103 29.46 38.21 -9.52
C SER A 103 29.99 36.92 -8.88
N PHE A 104 29.15 35.88 -8.73
CA PHE A 104 29.55 34.56 -8.22
C PHE A 104 30.82 34.01 -8.90
N TYR A 105 30.97 34.24 -10.20
CA TYR A 105 32.13 33.83 -10.99
C TYR A 105 33.28 34.84 -11.00
N LYS A 106 32.97 36.15 -10.89
CA LYS A 106 33.95 37.25 -10.92
C LYS A 106 34.63 37.49 -9.57
N THR A 107 33.86 37.70 -8.50
CA THR A 107 34.36 38.06 -7.16
C THR A 107 34.61 36.83 -6.26
N GLY A 108 34.03 35.68 -6.59
CA GLY A 108 34.29 34.42 -5.90
C GLY A 108 33.58 34.27 -4.55
N PRO A 109 34.11 33.46 -3.60
CA PRO A 109 33.44 32.93 -2.39
C PRO A 109 33.00 33.92 -1.28
N ARG A 110 32.62 35.16 -1.62
CA ARG A 110 32.44 36.25 -0.67
C ARG A 110 31.15 37.04 -0.85
N THR A 111 30.34 36.74 -1.87
CA THR A 111 29.04 37.39 -2.07
C THR A 111 27.97 36.86 -1.11
N THR A 112 28.00 35.56 -0.79
CA THR A 112 26.92 34.87 -0.07
C THR A 112 27.45 33.83 0.91
N PRO A 113 28.10 34.23 2.03
CA PRO A 113 28.90 33.33 2.87
C PRO A 113 28.10 32.17 3.51
N LEU A 114 26.79 32.34 3.73
CA LEU A 114 25.95 31.27 4.28
C LEU A 114 25.68 30.16 3.26
N SER A 115 25.33 30.48 2.01
CA SER A 115 25.08 29.47 0.97
C SER A 115 26.36 28.74 0.59
N ASP A 116 27.48 29.45 0.50
CA ASP A 116 28.81 28.88 0.26
C ASP A 116 29.19 27.87 1.38
N SER A 117 28.95 28.24 2.64
CA SER A 117 29.22 27.36 3.79
C SER A 117 28.35 26.10 3.79
N VAL A 118 27.06 26.22 3.46
CA VAL A 118 26.14 25.08 3.34
C VAL A 118 26.54 24.17 2.18
N LEU A 119 26.88 24.76 1.03
CA LEU A 119 27.30 24.03 -0.17
C LEU A 119 28.58 23.22 0.06
N LEU A 120 29.58 23.84 0.70
CA LEU A 120 30.83 23.17 1.09
C LEU A 120 30.58 22.05 2.12
N SER A 121 29.71 22.29 3.10
CA SER A 121 29.36 21.30 4.13
C SER A 121 28.70 20.05 3.55
N LEU A 122 27.76 20.22 2.62
CA LEU A 122 27.13 19.10 1.91
C LEU A 122 28.13 18.34 1.02
N ASN A 123 29.05 19.05 0.35
CA ASN A 123 30.10 18.42 -0.46
C ASN A 123 31.11 17.64 0.40
N LEU A 124 31.42 18.10 1.61
CA LEU A 124 32.23 17.34 2.59
C LEU A 124 31.54 16.04 3.02
N VAL A 125 30.21 16.04 3.19
CA VAL A 125 29.44 14.81 3.47
C VAL A 125 29.56 13.80 2.33
N LEU A 126 29.44 14.24 1.07
CA LEU A 126 29.62 13.34 -0.08
C LEU A 126 31.08 12.95 -0.34
N PHE A 127 32.06 13.77 0.05
CA PHE A 127 33.46 13.37 0.05
C PHE A 127 33.73 12.24 1.06
N ALA A 128 33.10 12.30 2.25
CA ALA A 128 33.14 11.22 3.21
C ALA A 128 32.48 9.94 2.66
N ASP A 129 31.30 10.05 2.03
CA ASP A 129 30.66 8.93 1.31
C ASP A 129 31.62 8.33 0.26
N TYR A 130 32.11 9.16 -0.67
CA TYR A 130 33.05 8.75 -1.72
C TYR A 130 34.25 7.96 -1.19
N CYS A 131 34.85 8.42 -0.09
CA CYS A 131 35.95 7.71 0.57
C CYS A 131 35.48 6.37 1.19
N MET A 132 34.30 6.35 1.81
CA MET A 132 33.73 5.13 2.38
C MET A 132 33.35 4.09 1.33
N ARG A 133 32.93 4.47 0.11
CA ARG A 133 32.52 3.52 -0.95
C ARG A 133 33.59 2.46 -1.28
N PHE A 134 34.88 2.77 -1.13
CA PHE A 134 35.98 1.80 -1.28
C PHE A 134 36.00 0.69 -0.21
N ALA A 135 35.25 0.85 0.88
CA ALA A 135 35.08 -0.11 1.96
C ALA A 135 33.67 -0.74 2.01
N PHE A 136 32.73 -0.36 1.13
CA PHE A 136 31.40 -0.97 1.07
C PHE A 136 31.40 -2.26 0.25
N GLY A 137 30.92 -3.36 0.84
CA GLY A 137 30.61 -4.57 0.07
C GLY A 137 29.50 -4.32 -0.95
N TYR A 138 29.50 -5.06 -2.06
CA TYR A 138 28.49 -4.95 -3.12
C TYR A 138 27.76 -6.28 -3.37
N THR A 139 26.62 -6.21 -4.05
CA THR A 139 25.79 -7.38 -4.36
C THR A 139 25.75 -7.67 -5.84
N ILE A 140 25.80 -8.95 -6.21
CA ILE A 140 25.65 -9.40 -7.60
C ILE A 140 24.23 -9.96 -7.76
N GLU A 141 23.31 -9.14 -8.25
CA GLU A 141 21.87 -9.50 -8.33
C GLU A 141 21.61 -10.79 -9.13
N LYS A 142 22.37 -11.02 -10.21
CA LYS A 142 22.24 -12.21 -11.07
C LYS A 142 22.57 -13.53 -10.35
N VAL A 143 23.41 -13.49 -9.32
CA VAL A 143 23.93 -14.68 -8.62
C VAL A 143 23.39 -14.76 -7.18
N GLY A 144 22.82 -13.67 -6.66
CA GLY A 144 22.31 -13.63 -5.29
C GLY A 144 23.40 -13.61 -4.21
N THR A 145 24.60 -13.12 -4.53
CA THR A 145 25.79 -13.18 -3.65
C THR A 145 26.29 -11.81 -3.19
N VAL A 146 26.78 -11.72 -1.95
CA VAL A 146 27.43 -10.52 -1.38
C VAL A 146 28.95 -10.65 -1.40
N VAL A 147 29.61 -9.70 -2.08
CA VAL A 147 31.07 -9.62 -2.21
C VAL A 147 31.63 -8.65 -1.17
N LEU A 148 32.54 -9.15 -0.32
CA LEU A 148 33.22 -8.39 0.74
C LEU A 148 34.74 -8.28 0.53
N GLU A 149 35.28 -8.86 -0.56
CA GLU A 149 36.73 -8.90 -0.80
C GLU A 149 37.26 -7.51 -1.20
N PRO A 150 38.20 -6.90 -0.44
CA PRO A 150 38.59 -5.49 -0.64
C PRO A 150 39.07 -5.17 -2.07
N ALA A 151 39.93 -6.01 -2.65
CA ALA A 151 40.43 -5.79 -4.01
C ALA A 151 39.31 -5.81 -5.07
N SER A 152 38.28 -6.64 -4.86
CA SER A 152 37.12 -6.72 -5.74
C SER A 152 36.21 -5.51 -5.61
N ILE A 153 36.04 -4.97 -4.39
CA ILE A 153 35.29 -3.74 -4.13
C ILE A 153 35.94 -2.56 -4.86
N VAL A 154 37.23 -2.35 -4.65
CA VAL A 154 38.00 -1.26 -5.29
C VAL A 154 37.90 -1.35 -6.82
N LYS A 155 38.17 -2.52 -7.41
CA LYS A 155 38.09 -2.73 -8.86
C LYS A 155 36.68 -2.51 -9.43
N HIS A 156 35.64 -2.90 -8.69
CA HIS A 156 34.25 -2.68 -9.10
C HIS A 156 33.87 -1.19 -9.07
N TYR A 157 34.24 -0.47 -8.01
CA TYR A 157 33.92 0.95 -7.86
C TYR A 157 34.65 1.84 -8.87
N LEU A 158 35.96 1.59 -9.10
CA LEU A 158 36.75 2.28 -10.12
C LEU A 158 36.16 2.15 -11.53
N LYS A 159 35.53 1.02 -11.86
CA LYS A 159 34.89 0.78 -13.17
C LYS A 159 33.48 1.37 -13.30
N THR A 160 32.83 1.73 -12.19
CA THR A 160 31.40 2.12 -12.18
C THR A 160 31.22 3.62 -11.97
N TYR A 161 31.12 4.08 -10.72
CA TYR A 161 30.73 5.46 -10.41
C TYR A 161 31.89 6.37 -9.97
N CYS A 162 33.07 5.82 -9.66
CA CYS A 162 34.19 6.57 -9.08
C CYS A 162 34.53 7.90 -9.78
N LEU A 163 34.50 7.96 -11.12
CA LEU A 163 34.75 9.20 -11.86
C LEU A 163 33.57 10.19 -11.76
N PHE A 164 32.34 9.69 -11.85
CA PHE A 164 31.11 10.50 -11.76
C PHE A 164 30.87 11.07 -10.37
N ASP A 165 31.44 10.47 -9.34
CA ASP A 165 31.38 10.95 -7.96
C ASP A 165 32.57 11.88 -7.64
N GLY A 166 33.78 11.46 -8.03
CA GLY A 166 35.01 12.21 -7.74
C GLY A 166 35.10 13.55 -8.45
N ILE A 167 34.67 13.65 -9.71
CA ILE A 167 34.78 14.89 -10.49
C ILE A 167 33.89 16.03 -9.92
N PRO A 168 32.58 15.84 -9.63
CA PRO A 168 31.76 16.87 -8.99
C PRO A 168 32.32 17.36 -7.66
N ILE A 169 32.83 16.44 -6.83
CA ILE A 169 33.39 16.78 -5.52
C ILE A 169 34.67 17.61 -5.69
N LEU A 170 35.61 17.15 -6.54
CA LEU A 170 36.85 17.86 -6.83
C LEU A 170 36.60 19.23 -7.47
N ASN A 171 35.65 19.32 -8.40
CA ASN A 171 35.21 20.55 -9.06
C ASN A 171 34.92 21.67 -8.04
N VAL A 172 34.09 21.39 -7.03
CA VAL A 172 33.75 22.39 -6.00
C VAL A 172 35.02 22.85 -5.28
N PHE A 173 35.89 21.95 -4.83
CA PHE A 173 37.15 22.36 -4.21
C PHE A 173 38.05 23.21 -5.13
N LEU A 174 38.17 22.85 -6.42
CA LEU A 174 38.94 23.63 -7.39
C LEU A 174 38.36 25.03 -7.60
N PHE A 175 37.03 25.17 -7.64
CA PHE A 175 36.32 26.44 -7.80
C PHE A 175 36.59 27.41 -6.63
N TYR A 176 36.57 26.92 -5.39
CA TYR A 176 36.80 27.73 -4.20
C TYR A 176 38.28 28.05 -3.94
N ILE A 177 39.21 27.16 -4.33
CA ILE A 177 40.65 27.28 -3.99
C ILE A 177 41.46 27.98 -5.08
N LEU A 178 41.23 27.70 -6.36
CA LEU A 178 42.12 28.16 -7.44
C LEU A 178 41.73 29.56 -7.98
N PRO A 179 42.71 30.47 -8.19
CA PRO A 179 42.49 31.79 -8.78
C PRO A 179 42.31 31.71 -10.30
N LEU A 180 41.21 31.07 -10.74
CA LEU A 180 40.90 30.84 -12.15
C LEU A 180 40.11 32.00 -12.78
N PRO A 181 40.25 32.25 -14.11
CA PRO A 181 39.45 33.24 -14.82
C PRO A 181 37.93 32.96 -14.71
N PRO A 182 37.05 33.98 -14.67
CA PRO A 182 35.61 33.77 -14.47
C PRO A 182 34.94 32.86 -15.50
N LYS A 183 35.37 32.93 -16.77
CA LYS A 183 34.92 32.07 -17.87
C LYS A 183 35.30 30.59 -17.66
N VAL A 184 36.46 30.33 -17.06
CA VAL A 184 36.93 28.97 -16.71
C VAL A 184 36.21 28.46 -15.46
N LYS A 185 36.00 29.32 -14.46
CA LYS A 185 35.18 28.99 -13.28
C LYS A 185 33.75 28.60 -13.65
N LEU A 186 33.14 29.30 -14.62
CA LEU A 186 31.83 28.95 -15.17
C LEU A 186 31.82 27.53 -15.74
N PHE A 187 32.76 27.19 -16.62
CA PHE A 187 32.86 25.84 -17.20
C PHE A 187 33.08 24.76 -16.14
N ILE A 188 34.04 24.98 -15.23
CA ILE A 188 34.39 24.03 -14.17
C ILE A 188 33.19 23.74 -13.28
N PHE A 189 32.51 24.79 -12.78
CA PHE A 189 31.38 24.62 -11.88
C PHE A 189 30.30 23.68 -12.45
N GLN A 190 29.99 23.80 -13.76
CA GLN A 190 28.99 22.97 -14.45
C GLN A 190 29.31 21.47 -14.50
N LEU A 191 30.53 21.03 -14.17
CA LEU A 191 30.88 19.61 -14.00
C LEU A 191 30.07 18.92 -12.88
N HIS A 192 29.39 19.70 -12.01
CA HIS A 192 28.43 19.15 -11.04
C HIS A 192 27.35 18.28 -11.70
N LYS A 193 27.00 18.52 -12.96
CA LYS A 193 25.97 17.77 -13.71
C LYS A 193 26.33 16.30 -13.93
N LEU A 194 27.59 15.91 -13.76
CA LEU A 194 27.99 14.49 -13.77
C LEU A 194 27.33 13.67 -12.66
N ARG A 195 26.85 14.32 -11.57
CA ARG A 195 26.01 13.69 -10.53
C ARG A 195 24.83 12.92 -11.14
N LEU A 196 24.23 13.41 -12.23
CA LEU A 196 23.08 12.80 -12.92
C LEU A 196 23.32 11.33 -13.33
N ALA A 197 24.58 10.88 -13.49
CA ALA A 197 24.88 9.47 -13.72
C ALA A 197 24.35 8.54 -12.60
N ARG A 198 24.16 9.05 -11.38
CA ARG A 198 23.60 8.31 -10.24
C ARG A 198 22.07 8.29 -10.15
N MET A 199 21.31 8.95 -11.03
CA MET A 199 19.83 8.98 -11.01
C MET A 199 19.21 7.58 -10.89
N LYS A 200 19.77 6.57 -11.59
CA LYS A 200 19.30 5.17 -11.51
C LYS A 200 19.44 4.59 -10.09
N THR A 201 20.60 4.75 -9.47
CA THR A 201 20.88 4.26 -8.12
C THR A 201 19.99 4.97 -7.09
N PHE A 202 19.83 6.28 -7.25
CA PHE A 202 18.94 7.10 -6.42
C PHE A 202 17.49 6.56 -6.42
N PHE A 203 16.88 6.30 -7.58
CA PHE A 203 15.52 5.75 -7.62
C PHE A 203 15.40 4.36 -6.99
N ILE A 204 16.39 3.48 -7.23
CA ILE A 204 16.43 2.14 -6.61
C ILE A 204 16.47 2.26 -5.09
N ASP A 205 17.32 3.14 -4.53
CA ASP A 205 17.43 3.29 -3.08
C ASP A 205 16.17 3.96 -2.49
N VAL A 206 15.63 5.03 -3.11
CA VAL A 206 14.36 5.66 -2.69
C VAL A 206 13.22 4.64 -2.66
N GLU A 207 13.06 3.81 -3.70
CA GLU A 207 12.03 2.78 -3.72
C GLU A 207 12.21 1.79 -2.55
N LEU A 208 13.45 1.34 -2.32
CA LEU A 208 13.78 0.38 -1.27
C LEU A 208 13.61 0.95 0.15
N TYR A 209 13.78 2.25 0.35
CA TYR A 209 13.46 2.94 1.61
C TYR A 209 11.95 3.08 1.83
N LEU A 210 11.21 3.49 0.80
CA LEU A 210 9.76 3.58 0.87
C LEU A 210 9.10 2.19 1.08
N MET A 211 9.69 1.11 0.54
CA MET A 211 9.30 -0.27 0.87
C MET A 211 9.52 -0.60 2.35
N GLN A 212 10.62 -0.17 2.96
CA GLN A 212 10.90 -0.41 4.39
C GLN A 212 9.92 0.36 5.29
N LEU A 213 9.54 1.57 4.90
CA LEU A 213 8.48 2.37 5.53
C LEU A 213 7.06 1.82 5.28
N ARG A 214 6.92 0.69 4.57
CA ARG A 214 5.64 0.07 4.19
C ARG A 214 4.70 0.98 3.40
N VAL A 215 5.24 1.98 2.70
CA VAL A 215 4.46 2.88 1.85
C VAL A 215 3.85 2.07 0.70
N HIS A 216 2.55 2.24 0.47
CA HIS A 216 1.81 1.52 -0.57
C HIS A 216 2.44 1.74 -1.95
N SER A 217 2.52 0.70 -2.78
CA SER A 217 3.22 0.73 -4.07
C SER A 217 2.78 1.90 -4.95
N THR A 218 1.47 2.13 -5.05
CA THR A 218 0.86 3.26 -5.75
C THR A 218 1.44 4.61 -5.33
N VAL A 219 1.59 4.86 -4.03
CA VAL A 219 2.14 6.12 -3.50
C VAL A 219 3.62 6.22 -3.84
N ARG A 220 4.38 5.11 -3.77
CA ARG A 220 5.80 5.09 -4.17
C ARG A 220 5.97 5.47 -5.65
N THR A 221 5.13 4.92 -6.54
CA THR A 221 5.15 5.24 -7.97
C THR A 221 4.86 6.71 -8.22
N VAL A 222 3.82 7.28 -7.59
CA VAL A 222 3.46 8.70 -7.73
C VAL A 222 4.59 9.61 -7.21
N CYS A 223 5.18 9.31 -6.05
CA CYS A 223 6.31 10.07 -5.51
C CYS A 223 7.54 9.99 -6.43
N ALA A 224 7.91 8.80 -6.92
CA ALA A 224 9.04 8.64 -7.82
C ALA A 224 8.82 9.39 -9.14
N PHE A 225 7.62 9.31 -9.71
CA PHE A 225 7.22 10.06 -10.90
C PHE A 225 7.29 11.59 -10.67
N ALA A 226 6.75 12.10 -9.57
CA ALA A 226 6.82 13.52 -9.23
C ALA A 226 8.27 14.02 -9.09
N ILE A 227 9.16 13.20 -8.53
CA ILE A 227 10.60 13.52 -8.43
C ILE A 227 11.25 13.54 -9.83
N ILE A 228 10.92 12.60 -10.73
CA ILE A 228 11.41 12.60 -12.12
C ILE A 228 11.02 13.92 -12.82
N VAL A 229 9.74 14.30 -12.76
CA VAL A 229 9.24 15.54 -13.40
C VAL A 229 9.87 16.78 -12.77
N GLY A 230 9.97 16.82 -11.45
CA GLY A 230 10.56 17.96 -10.72
C GLY A 230 12.03 18.17 -11.09
N VAL A 231 12.85 17.12 -11.08
CA VAL A 231 14.26 17.19 -11.50
C VAL A 231 14.37 17.54 -12.99
N PHE A 232 13.56 16.94 -13.85
CA PHE A 232 13.54 17.24 -15.29
C PHE A 232 13.28 18.73 -15.57
N LEU A 233 12.21 19.30 -15.00
CA LEU A 233 11.86 20.70 -15.18
C LEU A 233 12.93 21.62 -14.57
N HIS A 234 13.46 21.27 -13.40
CA HIS A 234 14.50 22.05 -12.72
C HIS A 234 15.82 22.10 -13.52
N GLU A 235 16.32 20.96 -13.99
CA GLU A 235 17.56 20.90 -14.78
C GLU A 235 17.40 21.65 -16.10
N TRP A 236 16.28 21.51 -16.80
CA TRP A 236 16.01 22.30 -18.01
C TRP A 236 15.91 23.80 -17.74
N THR A 237 15.29 24.19 -16.62
CA THR A 237 15.25 25.59 -16.15
C THR A 237 16.66 26.16 -15.97
N CYS A 238 17.53 25.40 -15.33
CA CYS A 238 18.93 25.79 -15.12
C CYS A 238 19.75 25.74 -16.42
N VAL A 239 19.47 24.84 -17.35
CA VAL A 239 20.10 24.85 -18.70
C VAL A 239 19.71 26.10 -19.48
N VAL A 240 18.42 26.46 -19.53
CA VAL A 240 17.98 27.69 -20.22
C VAL A 240 18.55 28.95 -19.56
N GLY A 241 18.58 29.00 -18.22
CA GLY A 241 19.19 30.10 -17.49
C GLY A 241 20.71 30.19 -17.74
N LEU A 242 21.40 29.06 -17.87
CA LEU A 242 22.83 29.00 -18.15
C LEU A 242 23.17 29.53 -19.54
N VAL A 243 22.29 29.36 -20.53
CA VAL A 243 22.46 29.98 -21.86
C VAL A 243 22.42 31.51 -21.74
N ASN A 244 21.48 32.06 -20.98
CA ASN A 244 21.36 33.50 -20.75
C ASN A 244 22.55 34.06 -19.94
N LEU A 245 22.93 33.39 -18.84
CA LEU A 245 24.13 33.72 -18.07
C LEU A 245 25.40 33.65 -18.93
N GLY A 246 25.53 32.60 -19.75
CA GLY A 246 26.63 32.42 -20.68
C GLY A 246 26.73 33.59 -21.67
N LYS A 247 25.62 34.03 -22.25
CA LYS A 247 25.62 35.22 -23.12
C LYS A 247 26.13 36.47 -22.41
N CYS A 248 25.71 36.71 -21.18
CA CYS A 248 26.22 37.80 -20.35
C CYS A 248 27.74 37.65 -20.06
N MET A 249 28.19 36.46 -19.66
CA MET A 249 29.59 36.18 -19.31
C MET A 249 30.57 36.22 -20.49
N TYR A 250 30.09 36.09 -21.73
CA TYR A 250 30.87 36.13 -22.96
C TYR A 250 30.59 37.37 -23.82
N ASP A 251 29.86 38.36 -23.30
CA ASP A 251 29.55 39.63 -23.98
C ASP A 251 28.82 39.43 -25.32
N LEU A 252 28.03 38.35 -25.42
CA LEU A 252 27.28 37.97 -26.62
C LEU A 252 25.96 38.76 -26.74
N PRO A 253 25.45 38.99 -27.96
CA PRO A 253 24.21 39.73 -28.16
C PRO A 253 23.01 39.11 -27.44
N LEU A 254 22.49 39.84 -26.46
CA LEU A 254 21.24 39.55 -25.74
C LEU A 254 20.01 39.99 -26.54
N HIS A 255 20.16 40.94 -27.47
CA HIS A 255 19.10 41.28 -28.41
C HIS A 255 18.72 40.03 -29.21
N ARG A 256 17.41 39.77 -29.36
CA ARG A 256 16.81 38.53 -29.90
C ARG A 256 16.90 37.27 -29.01
N SER A 257 17.37 37.34 -27.76
CA SER A 257 17.14 36.24 -26.80
C SER A 257 15.66 36.17 -26.42
N TRP A 258 15.19 34.97 -26.08
CA TRP A 258 13.83 34.74 -25.59
C TRP A 258 13.51 35.58 -24.35
N LEU A 259 14.50 35.77 -23.46
CA LEU A 259 14.35 36.57 -22.25
C LEU A 259 14.17 38.05 -22.58
N HIS A 260 14.91 38.57 -23.57
CA HIS A 260 14.71 39.93 -24.07
C HIS A 260 13.35 40.11 -24.76
N GLN A 261 12.87 39.13 -25.54
CA GLN A 261 11.52 39.13 -26.09
C GLN A 261 10.44 39.12 -25.00
N TYR A 262 10.61 38.27 -23.98
CA TYR A 262 9.71 38.19 -22.83
C TYR A 262 9.62 39.53 -22.06
N ASN A 263 10.73 40.26 -21.96
CA ASN A 263 10.77 41.60 -21.35
C ASN A 263 10.02 42.66 -22.19
N TYR A 264 10.04 42.53 -23.51
CA TYR A 264 9.43 43.49 -24.45
C TYR A 264 7.94 43.20 -24.72
N GLY A 265 7.53 41.93 -24.68
CA GLY A 265 6.16 41.49 -24.98
C GLY A 265 5.13 41.78 -23.89
N ARG A 266 5.54 42.06 -22.64
CA ARG A 266 4.63 42.58 -21.60
C ARG A 266 4.56 44.09 -21.65
N ASN A 267 3.34 44.63 -21.70
CA ASN A 267 3.06 46.07 -21.71
C ASN A 267 3.90 46.89 -20.72
N ALA A 268 4.36 48.06 -21.19
CA ALA A 268 5.25 48.96 -20.47
C ALA A 268 4.72 49.51 -19.14
N SER A 269 3.43 49.31 -18.83
CA SER A 269 2.82 49.70 -17.55
C SER A 269 3.38 48.97 -16.32
N PHE A 270 4.10 47.84 -16.49
CA PHE A 270 4.83 47.16 -15.41
C PHE A 270 6.37 47.35 -15.50
N GLN A 271 6.89 48.01 -16.55
CA GLN A 271 8.33 48.08 -16.84
C GLN A 271 9.11 49.08 -15.99
N GLY A 272 8.46 49.89 -15.15
CA GLY A 272 9.12 50.99 -14.41
C GLY A 272 10.29 50.58 -13.51
N HIS A 273 10.36 49.32 -13.03
CA HIS A 273 11.32 48.94 -11.98
C HIS A 273 12.03 47.58 -12.12
N ILE A 274 11.60 46.64 -12.98
CA ILE A 274 12.19 45.27 -13.02
C ILE A 274 12.39 44.77 -14.46
N ALA A 275 13.59 45.03 -15.02
CA ALA A 275 14.07 44.30 -16.20
C ALA A 275 14.58 42.90 -15.77
N PHE A 276 14.09 41.84 -16.42
CA PHE A 276 14.56 40.47 -16.14
C PHE A 276 15.89 40.23 -16.84
N GLU A 277 16.98 40.65 -16.17
CA GLU A 277 18.35 40.59 -16.67
C GLU A 277 19.29 40.01 -15.60
N PHE A 278 20.36 39.37 -16.05
CA PHE A 278 21.47 38.90 -15.22
C PHE A 278 22.43 40.05 -14.93
N LYS A 279 22.06 40.93 -13.99
CA LYS A 279 22.93 41.99 -13.45
C LYS A 279 24.09 41.39 -12.66
N GLU A 280 25.21 42.12 -12.54
CA GLU A 280 26.40 41.64 -11.83
C GLU A 280 26.09 41.26 -10.38
N ASP A 281 25.52 42.19 -9.62
CA ASP A 281 25.00 41.93 -8.28
C ASP A 281 23.49 41.65 -8.35
N LEU A 282 23.11 40.39 -8.13
CA LEU A 282 21.74 39.91 -8.25
C LEU A 282 21.14 39.63 -6.85
N PRO A 283 20.19 40.44 -6.35
CA PRO A 283 19.53 40.17 -5.07
C PRO A 283 18.80 38.82 -5.09
N TYR A 284 18.79 38.10 -3.95
CA TYR A 284 18.15 36.78 -3.85
C TYR A 284 16.69 36.74 -4.32
N TRP A 285 15.91 37.79 -4.07
CA TRP A 285 14.52 37.86 -4.51
C TRP A 285 14.40 37.93 -6.05
N HIS A 286 15.32 38.66 -6.71
CA HIS A 286 15.37 38.78 -8.17
C HIS A 286 15.91 37.49 -8.80
N SER A 287 16.92 36.87 -8.17
CA SER A 287 17.41 35.52 -8.51
C SER A 287 16.28 34.48 -8.51
N MET A 288 15.49 34.42 -7.44
CA MET A 288 14.35 33.52 -7.32
C MET A 288 13.25 33.84 -8.35
N TRP A 289 12.93 35.12 -8.57
CA TRP A 289 11.94 35.51 -9.57
C TRP A 289 12.37 35.12 -10.98
N LEU A 290 13.65 35.34 -11.32
CA LEU A 290 14.25 34.97 -12.60
C LEU A 290 14.17 33.45 -12.82
N TYR A 291 14.49 32.64 -11.80
CA TYR A 291 14.29 31.19 -11.82
C TYR A 291 12.83 30.81 -12.05
N LEU A 292 11.87 31.41 -11.33
CA LEU A 292 10.44 31.10 -11.48
C LEU A 292 9.90 31.44 -12.89
N VAL A 293 10.38 32.53 -13.50
CA VAL A 293 10.06 32.87 -14.91
C VAL A 293 10.62 31.83 -15.87
N HIS A 294 11.89 31.43 -15.70
CA HIS A 294 12.48 30.37 -16.51
C HIS A 294 11.74 29.04 -16.34
N PHE A 295 11.36 28.70 -15.10
CA PHE A 295 10.62 27.47 -14.77
C PHE A 295 9.23 27.44 -15.42
N ALA A 296 8.49 28.55 -15.36
CA ALA A 296 7.18 28.66 -15.98
C ALA A 296 7.25 28.49 -17.51
N VAL A 297 8.24 29.10 -18.16
CA VAL A 297 8.44 28.97 -19.62
C VAL A 297 8.89 27.55 -19.98
N VAL A 298 9.85 26.96 -19.27
CA VAL A 298 10.29 25.57 -19.50
C VAL A 298 9.15 24.57 -19.29
N ALA A 299 8.31 24.75 -18.26
CA ALA A 299 7.12 23.94 -18.05
C ALA A 299 6.12 24.08 -19.21
N ALA A 300 5.81 25.31 -19.64
CA ALA A 300 4.92 25.56 -20.77
C ALA A 300 5.41 24.87 -22.06
N PHE A 301 6.70 25.01 -22.39
CA PHE A 301 7.32 24.33 -23.54
C PHE A 301 7.33 22.80 -23.40
N SER A 302 7.55 22.27 -22.18
CA SER A 302 7.57 20.81 -21.94
C SER A 302 6.22 20.15 -22.17
N TYR A 303 5.12 20.88 -21.95
CA TYR A 303 3.74 20.40 -22.14
C TYR A 303 3.09 20.87 -23.46
N GLY A 304 3.80 21.63 -24.30
CA GLY A 304 3.26 22.20 -25.53
C GLY A 304 2.29 23.38 -25.32
N CYS A 305 2.13 23.87 -24.09
CA CYS A 305 1.25 24.98 -23.72
C CYS A 305 1.93 26.35 -23.88
N VAL A 306 2.69 26.55 -24.96
CA VAL A 306 3.42 27.80 -25.21
C VAL A 306 2.43 28.87 -25.67
N PRO A 307 2.36 30.06 -25.02
CA PRO A 307 1.51 31.15 -25.50
C PRO A 307 2.06 31.72 -26.81
N ASP A 308 1.19 32.07 -27.75
CA ASP A 308 1.56 32.49 -29.12
C ASP A 308 2.57 33.66 -29.17
N ASP A 309 2.54 34.55 -28.17
CA ASP A 309 3.46 35.69 -28.04
C ASP A 309 4.93 35.31 -27.76
N HIS A 310 5.22 34.04 -27.41
CA HIS A 310 6.54 33.59 -26.92
C HIS A 310 7.42 32.99 -28.03
N TYR A 311 7.60 33.73 -29.12
CA TYR A 311 8.45 33.31 -30.24
C TYR A 311 9.95 33.48 -29.89
N VAL A 312 10.66 32.39 -29.67
CA VAL A 312 12.14 32.40 -29.57
C VAL A 312 12.72 32.76 -30.94
N GLN A 313 13.50 33.84 -31.08
CA GLN A 313 14.14 34.17 -32.37
C GLN A 313 15.55 33.58 -32.55
N ASN A 314 16.32 33.45 -31.48
CA ASN A 314 17.72 33.01 -31.57
C ASN A 314 17.82 31.52 -31.95
N SER A 315 18.58 31.19 -33.02
CA SER A 315 18.67 29.81 -33.55
C SER A 315 19.17 28.77 -32.54
N PHE A 316 20.10 29.15 -31.65
CA PHE A 316 20.61 28.22 -30.64
C PHE A 316 19.58 27.98 -29.53
N GLU A 317 18.90 29.04 -29.07
CA GLU A 317 17.81 28.89 -28.10
C GLU A 317 16.65 28.10 -28.70
N ARG A 318 16.29 28.31 -29.97
CA ARG A 318 15.29 27.51 -30.69
C ARG A 318 15.63 26.01 -30.65
N PHE A 319 16.89 25.64 -30.85
CA PHE A 319 17.34 24.26 -30.77
C PHE A 319 17.17 23.69 -29.34
N ILE A 320 17.56 24.44 -28.31
CA ILE A 320 17.36 24.04 -26.91
C ILE A 320 15.87 23.89 -26.57
N PHE A 321 15.02 24.84 -26.94
CA PHE A 321 13.57 24.77 -26.72
C PHE A 321 12.89 23.65 -27.53
N SER A 322 13.40 23.32 -28.72
CA SER A 322 12.93 22.15 -29.49
C SER A 322 13.26 20.84 -28.77
N LEU A 323 14.44 20.76 -28.12
CA LEU A 323 14.84 19.59 -27.33
C LEU A 323 14.06 19.50 -26.01
N ILE A 324 13.71 20.63 -25.39
CA ILE A 324 12.79 20.70 -24.25
C ILE A 324 11.41 20.19 -24.65
N LEU A 325 10.85 20.67 -25.76
CA LEU A 325 9.56 20.19 -26.29
C LEU A 325 9.60 18.68 -26.58
N PHE A 326 10.62 18.21 -27.31
CA PHE A 326 10.73 16.79 -27.66
C PHE A 326 10.86 15.89 -26.42
N THR A 327 11.74 16.23 -25.48
CA THR A 327 11.89 15.45 -24.24
C THR A 327 10.70 15.60 -23.30
N GLY A 328 10.08 16.78 -23.25
CA GLY A 328 8.86 17.06 -22.51
C GLY A 328 7.67 16.25 -22.98
N MET A 329 7.51 16.03 -24.30
CA MET A 329 6.47 15.15 -24.84
C MET A 329 6.57 13.70 -24.33
N PHE A 330 7.78 13.14 -24.17
CA PHE A 330 7.94 11.82 -23.53
C PHE A 330 7.50 11.85 -22.06
N VAL A 331 7.89 12.90 -21.32
CA VAL A 331 7.48 13.08 -19.92
C VAL A 331 5.95 13.24 -19.81
N TYR A 332 5.31 13.96 -20.73
CA TYR A 332 3.86 14.16 -20.78
C TYR A 332 3.10 12.86 -21.07
N VAL A 333 3.50 12.10 -22.10
CA VAL A 333 2.91 10.78 -22.39
C VAL A 333 3.08 9.82 -21.21
N TYR A 334 4.27 9.83 -20.58
CA TYR A 334 4.55 9.04 -19.38
C TYR A 334 3.69 9.48 -18.17
N THR A 335 3.45 10.78 -18.01
CA THR A 335 2.50 11.33 -17.02
C THR A 335 1.12 10.73 -17.17
N ILE A 336 0.57 10.79 -18.40
CA ILE A 336 -0.78 10.29 -18.69
C ILE A 336 -0.88 8.78 -18.40
N ALA A 337 0.11 8.00 -18.84
CA ALA A 337 0.15 6.56 -18.60
C ALA A 337 0.11 6.22 -17.09
N HIS A 338 0.87 6.95 -16.26
CA HIS A 338 0.86 6.76 -14.80
C HIS A 338 -0.44 7.20 -14.13
N VAL A 339 -1.06 8.29 -14.59
CA VAL A 339 -2.38 8.72 -14.09
C VAL A 339 -3.46 7.68 -14.42
N VAL A 340 -3.45 7.10 -15.62
CA VAL A 340 -4.36 6.02 -15.99
C VAL A 340 -4.13 4.76 -15.14
N GLN A 341 -2.87 4.36 -14.92
CA GLN A 341 -2.52 3.22 -14.07
C GLN A 341 -2.93 3.43 -12.60
N LEU A 342 -2.78 4.65 -12.09
CA LEU A 342 -3.23 5.05 -10.75
C LEU A 342 -4.74 4.87 -10.60
N LEU A 343 -5.53 5.40 -11.53
CA LEU A 343 -6.98 5.30 -11.54
C LEU A 343 -7.46 3.83 -11.63
N GLY A 344 -6.81 3.01 -12.44
CA GLY A 344 -7.16 1.59 -12.61
C GLY A 344 -6.87 0.70 -11.38
N THR A 345 -5.96 1.09 -10.48
CA THR A 345 -5.55 0.23 -9.34
C THR A 345 -6.31 0.48 -8.04
N HIS A 346 -6.97 1.63 -7.88
CA HIS A 346 -7.59 2.01 -6.60
C HIS A 346 -8.92 1.29 -6.29
N LYS A 347 -9.57 0.65 -7.28
CA LYS A 347 -10.95 0.14 -7.18
C LYS A 347 -11.17 -1.31 -7.61
N VAL A 348 -10.13 -2.14 -7.72
CA VAL A 348 -10.19 -3.49 -8.34
C VAL A 348 -11.39 -4.36 -7.87
N SER A 349 -11.72 -4.39 -6.57
CA SER A 349 -12.87 -5.17 -6.06
C SER A 349 -14.24 -4.53 -6.30
N GLU A 350 -14.30 -3.20 -6.45
CA GLU A 350 -15.51 -2.46 -6.83
C GLU A 350 -15.74 -2.61 -8.34
N THR A 351 -14.70 -2.38 -9.15
CA THR A 351 -14.74 -2.61 -10.61
C THR A 351 -15.13 -4.04 -10.95
N LYS A 352 -14.64 -5.05 -10.21
CA LYS A 352 -15.05 -6.45 -10.43
C LYS A 352 -16.48 -6.75 -9.95
N PHE A 353 -16.97 -6.03 -8.94
CA PHE A 353 -18.39 -6.09 -8.57
C PHE A 353 -19.25 -5.51 -9.70
N ASP A 354 -18.92 -4.31 -10.19
CA ASP A 354 -19.64 -3.61 -11.26
C ASP A 354 -19.62 -4.41 -12.58
N GLU A 355 -18.48 -5.00 -12.97
CA GLU A 355 -18.35 -5.86 -14.16
C GLU A 355 -19.36 -7.03 -14.15
N ILE A 356 -19.47 -7.72 -13.02
CA ILE A 356 -20.41 -8.85 -12.86
C ILE A 356 -21.85 -8.35 -12.70
N TYR A 357 -22.07 -7.18 -12.07
CA TYR A 357 -23.38 -6.56 -11.92
C TYR A 357 -23.99 -6.22 -13.30
N PHE A 358 -23.25 -5.53 -14.15
CA PHE A 358 -23.70 -5.20 -15.51
C PHE A 358 -23.83 -6.46 -16.39
N GLY A 359 -22.92 -7.42 -16.27
CA GLY A 359 -23.06 -8.71 -16.97
C GLY A 359 -24.31 -9.50 -16.55
N LEU A 360 -24.72 -9.42 -15.28
CA LEU A 360 -25.98 -9.99 -14.80
C LEU A 360 -27.19 -9.21 -15.34
N GLU A 361 -27.13 -7.88 -15.38
CA GLU A 361 -28.16 -7.04 -15.98
C GLU A 361 -28.38 -7.37 -17.47
N ASP A 362 -27.29 -7.47 -18.24
CA ASP A 362 -27.33 -7.84 -19.66
C ASP A 362 -27.85 -9.26 -19.89
N PHE A 363 -27.46 -10.23 -19.06
CA PHE A 363 -28.00 -11.58 -19.10
C PHE A 363 -29.52 -11.57 -18.87
N MET A 364 -30.01 -10.82 -17.88
CA MET A 364 -31.44 -10.73 -17.57
C MET A 364 -32.24 -9.97 -18.63
N ARG A 365 -31.65 -8.94 -19.26
CA ARG A 365 -32.20 -8.28 -20.45
C ARG A 365 -32.34 -9.27 -21.61
N LEU A 366 -31.26 -9.98 -21.94
CA LEU A 366 -31.20 -10.96 -23.04
C LEU A 366 -32.17 -12.13 -22.83
N LYS A 367 -32.40 -12.55 -21.58
CA LYS A 367 -33.35 -13.60 -21.19
C LYS A 367 -34.74 -13.08 -20.81
N GLN A 368 -35.02 -11.79 -21.02
CA GLN A 368 -36.33 -11.16 -20.81
C GLN A 368 -36.96 -11.44 -19.44
N PHE A 369 -36.16 -11.39 -18.36
CA PHE A 369 -36.68 -11.62 -17.01
C PHE A 369 -37.74 -10.56 -16.63
N PRO A 370 -38.81 -10.90 -15.89
CA PRO A 370 -39.77 -9.93 -15.37
C PRO A 370 -39.09 -8.85 -14.51
N ARG A 371 -39.57 -7.60 -14.57
CA ARG A 371 -38.93 -6.45 -13.90
C ARG A 371 -38.67 -6.67 -12.42
N ASP A 372 -39.57 -7.34 -11.70
CA ASP A 372 -39.40 -7.56 -10.27
C ASP A 372 -38.41 -8.69 -9.96
N LEU A 373 -38.28 -9.69 -10.84
CA LEU A 373 -37.20 -10.68 -10.77
C LEU A 373 -35.84 -10.02 -11.02
N GLN A 374 -35.74 -9.09 -11.98
CA GLN A 374 -34.52 -8.31 -12.22
C GLN A 374 -34.11 -7.51 -10.96
N LYS A 375 -35.03 -6.73 -10.39
CA LYS A 375 -34.79 -5.97 -9.15
C LYS A 375 -34.33 -6.87 -8.01
N ARG A 376 -35.02 -8.02 -7.79
CA ARG A 376 -34.69 -8.97 -6.73
C ARG A 376 -33.32 -9.62 -6.93
N ALA A 377 -32.96 -10.00 -8.15
CA ALA A 377 -31.65 -10.57 -8.47
C ALA A 377 -30.50 -9.57 -8.28
N LEU A 378 -30.66 -8.33 -8.75
CA LEU A 378 -29.67 -7.27 -8.52
C LEU A 378 -29.54 -6.94 -7.02
N LYS A 379 -30.66 -6.92 -6.28
CA LYS A 379 -30.65 -6.66 -4.84
C LYS A 379 -29.96 -7.78 -4.05
N TYR A 380 -30.20 -9.05 -4.42
CA TYR A 380 -29.50 -10.20 -3.85
C TYR A 380 -27.99 -10.06 -4.05
N TYR A 381 -27.55 -9.74 -5.26
CA TYR A 381 -26.13 -9.58 -5.58
C TYR A 381 -25.48 -8.41 -4.82
N GLU A 382 -26.18 -7.26 -4.70
CA GLU A 382 -25.75 -6.12 -3.90
C GLU A 382 -25.58 -6.49 -2.41
N CYS A 383 -26.59 -7.13 -1.80
CA CYS A 383 -26.53 -7.59 -0.41
C CYS A 383 -25.40 -8.61 -0.18
N LYS A 384 -25.15 -9.50 -1.16
CA LYS A 384 -24.15 -10.57 -1.06
C LYS A 384 -22.70 -10.12 -1.08
N TYR A 385 -22.39 -9.05 -1.82
CA TYR A 385 -21.03 -8.58 -1.99
C TYR A 385 -20.79 -7.17 -1.42
N GLN A 386 -21.82 -6.45 -0.97
CA GLN A 386 -21.69 -5.11 -0.36
C GLN A 386 -20.85 -4.15 -1.22
N ARG A 387 -21.09 -4.18 -2.54
CA ARG A 387 -20.35 -3.47 -3.60
C ARG A 387 -18.85 -3.81 -3.74
N LYS A 388 -18.37 -4.89 -3.11
CA LYS A 388 -16.96 -5.33 -3.17
C LYS A 388 -16.86 -6.83 -3.43
N PHE A 389 -16.50 -7.20 -4.65
CA PHE A 389 -16.37 -8.61 -5.02
C PHE A 389 -15.06 -9.21 -4.50
N PHE A 390 -15.17 -10.36 -3.82
CA PHE A 390 -14.04 -11.13 -3.32
C PHE A 390 -14.27 -12.63 -3.58
N SER A 391 -13.39 -13.28 -4.36
CA SER A 391 -13.38 -14.73 -4.48
C SER A 391 -12.78 -15.34 -3.21
N LYS A 392 -13.63 -15.93 -2.37
CA LYS A 392 -13.21 -16.60 -1.12
C LYS A 392 -12.16 -17.68 -1.41
N GLU A 393 -12.44 -18.59 -2.34
CA GLU A 393 -11.54 -19.67 -2.77
C GLU A 393 -10.16 -19.15 -3.17
N LYS A 394 -10.10 -18.12 -4.03
CA LYS A 394 -8.83 -17.55 -4.49
C LYS A 394 -8.04 -16.91 -3.35
N ILE A 395 -8.71 -16.18 -2.44
CA ILE A 395 -8.05 -15.60 -1.26
C ILE A 395 -7.52 -16.69 -0.33
N PHE A 396 -8.33 -17.72 -0.03
CA PHE A 396 -7.91 -18.82 0.83
C PHE A 396 -6.81 -19.70 0.19
N SER A 397 -6.69 -19.73 -1.14
CA SER A 397 -5.58 -20.43 -1.83
C SER A 397 -4.21 -19.78 -1.63
N TYR A 398 -4.16 -18.50 -1.24
CA TYR A 398 -2.91 -17.79 -0.92
C TYR A 398 -2.48 -17.94 0.55
N LEU A 399 -3.32 -18.53 1.40
CA LEU A 399 -3.05 -18.74 2.82
C LEU A 399 -2.52 -20.15 3.05
N SER A 400 -1.63 -20.32 4.03
CA SER A 400 -1.29 -21.65 4.53
C SER A 400 -2.52 -22.30 5.15
N GLU A 401 -2.56 -23.63 5.20
CA GLU A 401 -3.71 -24.37 5.75
C GLU A 401 -4.09 -23.92 7.18
N HIS A 402 -3.09 -23.70 8.04
CA HIS A 402 -3.29 -23.18 9.38
C HIS A 402 -3.94 -21.78 9.37
N LEU A 403 -3.42 -20.85 8.56
CA LEU A 403 -3.98 -19.49 8.46
C LEU A 403 -5.38 -19.48 7.83
N ARG A 404 -5.65 -20.38 6.88
CA ARG A 404 -6.98 -20.61 6.32
C ARG A 404 -7.97 -21.04 7.40
N MET A 405 -7.61 -22.02 8.23
CA MET A 405 -8.45 -22.49 9.34
C MET A 405 -8.68 -21.38 10.38
N GLU A 406 -7.62 -20.67 10.78
CA GLU A 406 -7.71 -19.57 11.75
C GLU A 406 -8.62 -18.42 11.24
N ALA A 407 -8.48 -18.03 9.97
CA ALA A 407 -9.33 -17.02 9.34
C ALA A 407 -10.79 -17.48 9.19
N LEU A 408 -11.03 -18.76 8.89
CA LEU A 408 -12.38 -19.35 8.84
C LEU A 408 -13.05 -19.38 10.22
N LEU A 409 -12.31 -19.70 11.29
CA LEU A 409 -12.81 -19.63 12.68
C LEU A 409 -13.13 -18.17 13.06
N TYR A 410 -12.22 -17.24 12.78
CA TYR A 410 -12.41 -15.82 13.10
C TYR A 410 -13.60 -15.22 12.36
N SER A 411 -13.76 -15.51 11.06
CA SER A 411 -14.87 -15.03 10.24
C SER A 411 -16.24 -15.48 10.76
N ARG A 412 -16.29 -16.64 11.44
CA ARG A 412 -17.53 -17.22 11.99
C ARG A 412 -17.70 -16.99 13.49
N ARG A 413 -16.76 -16.30 14.18
CA ARG A 413 -16.75 -16.13 15.65
C ARG A 413 -18.06 -15.59 16.25
N ASN A 414 -18.73 -14.68 15.55
CA ASN A 414 -20.01 -14.10 16.01
C ASN A 414 -21.14 -15.14 16.01
N LEU A 415 -21.12 -16.09 15.07
CA LEU A 415 -22.05 -17.22 15.04
C LEU A 415 -21.78 -18.17 16.22
N ILE A 416 -20.50 -18.48 16.49
CA ILE A 416 -20.10 -19.33 17.64
C ILE A 416 -20.60 -18.75 18.96
N ALA A 417 -20.43 -17.44 19.16
CA ALA A 417 -20.79 -16.76 20.39
C ALA A 417 -22.30 -16.67 20.62
N ARG A 418 -23.10 -16.53 19.56
CA ARG A 418 -24.55 -16.31 19.64
C ARG A 418 -25.37 -17.59 19.57
N VAL A 419 -24.92 -18.62 18.85
CA VAL A 419 -25.68 -19.85 18.68
C VAL A 419 -25.57 -20.74 19.92
N ASN A 420 -26.67 -20.84 20.67
CA ASN A 420 -26.77 -21.65 21.90
C ASN A 420 -26.35 -23.12 21.71
N MET A 421 -26.49 -23.69 20.50
CA MET A 421 -26.02 -25.04 20.18
C MET A 421 -24.50 -25.21 20.39
N PHE A 422 -23.69 -24.19 20.11
CA PHE A 422 -22.23 -24.26 20.22
C PHE A 422 -21.70 -24.00 21.64
N GLN A 423 -22.53 -23.48 22.55
CA GLN A 423 -22.13 -23.23 23.93
C GLN A 423 -21.84 -24.56 24.65
N GLY A 424 -20.66 -24.62 25.29
CA GLY A 424 -20.19 -25.79 26.04
C GLY A 424 -19.55 -26.91 25.20
N LEU A 425 -19.54 -26.81 23.86
CA LEU A 425 -18.86 -27.79 23.00
C LEU A 425 -17.34 -27.55 22.95
N SER A 426 -16.57 -28.60 22.71
CA SER A 426 -15.13 -28.50 22.53
C SER A 426 -14.78 -27.69 21.27
N LYS A 427 -13.60 -27.03 21.29
CA LYS A 427 -13.08 -26.29 20.12
C LYS A 427 -12.94 -27.19 18.88
N SER A 428 -12.68 -28.49 19.10
CA SER A 428 -12.56 -29.50 18.03
C SER A 428 -13.90 -29.77 17.34
N VAL A 429 -14.99 -29.94 18.11
CA VAL A 429 -16.35 -30.07 17.56
C VAL A 429 -16.77 -28.82 16.80
N ILE A 430 -16.56 -27.65 17.41
CA ILE A 430 -16.85 -26.36 16.76
C ILE A 430 -16.05 -26.25 15.44
N GLY A 431 -14.77 -26.62 15.45
CA GLY A 431 -13.95 -26.69 14.24
C GLY A 431 -14.51 -27.60 13.14
N CYS A 432 -14.98 -28.82 13.50
CA CYS A 432 -15.62 -29.76 12.57
C CYS A 432 -16.85 -29.14 11.90
N ILE A 433 -17.77 -28.60 12.70
CA ILE A 433 -19.04 -28.06 12.19
C ILE A 433 -18.78 -26.83 11.31
N LEU A 434 -17.95 -25.89 11.80
CA LEU A 434 -17.63 -24.67 11.05
C LEU A 434 -16.91 -24.98 9.74
N GLY A 435 -16.10 -26.05 9.67
CA GLY A 435 -15.47 -26.49 8.41
C GLY A 435 -16.48 -26.72 7.29
N GLN A 436 -17.67 -27.22 7.62
CA GLN A 436 -18.72 -27.63 6.68
C GLN A 436 -19.83 -26.59 6.47
N LEU A 437 -19.86 -25.49 7.24
CA LEU A 437 -20.90 -24.46 7.11
C LEU A 437 -20.81 -23.70 5.79
N GLN A 438 -21.87 -23.83 4.97
CA GLN A 438 -22.12 -23.07 3.76
C GLN A 438 -22.79 -21.73 4.10
N TYR A 439 -22.45 -20.66 3.39
CA TYR A 439 -22.95 -19.32 3.66
C TYR A 439 -23.96 -18.89 2.60
N GLU A 440 -25.18 -18.57 3.06
CA GLU A 440 -26.33 -18.22 2.23
C GLU A 440 -26.92 -16.88 2.70
N ILE A 441 -27.66 -16.23 1.80
CA ILE A 441 -28.36 -14.97 2.06
C ILE A 441 -29.75 -15.13 1.49
N TYR A 442 -30.73 -14.61 2.22
CA TYR A 442 -32.13 -14.59 1.84
C TYR A 442 -32.62 -13.15 1.90
N LEU A 443 -33.39 -12.73 0.90
CA LEU A 443 -34.07 -11.44 0.88
C LEU A 443 -35.43 -11.53 1.59
N ALA A 444 -36.00 -10.38 1.95
CA ALA A 444 -37.35 -10.31 2.50
C ALA A 444 -38.37 -11.01 1.57
N GLY A 445 -39.16 -11.92 2.12
CA GLY A 445 -40.10 -12.78 1.41
C GLY A 445 -39.51 -14.06 0.81
N ASP A 446 -38.19 -14.28 0.88
CA ASP A 446 -37.60 -15.54 0.44
C ASP A 446 -37.91 -16.66 1.45
N VAL A 447 -38.40 -17.81 0.94
CA VAL A 447 -38.60 -19.00 1.77
C VAL A 447 -37.25 -19.69 1.98
N VAL A 448 -36.77 -19.69 3.22
CA VAL A 448 -35.50 -20.31 3.64
C VAL A 448 -35.63 -21.82 3.74
N LEU A 449 -36.78 -22.31 4.22
CA LEU A 449 -37.08 -23.73 4.38
C LEU A 449 -38.56 -23.99 4.12
N ARG A 450 -38.90 -24.88 3.18
CA ARG A 450 -40.28 -25.32 2.92
C ARG A 450 -40.58 -26.60 3.69
N THR A 451 -41.71 -26.69 4.37
CA THR A 451 -42.14 -27.91 5.09
C THR A 451 -42.23 -29.12 4.14
N GLU A 452 -42.71 -28.89 2.92
CA GLU A 452 -43.04 -29.92 1.92
C GLU A 452 -41.81 -30.50 1.19
N ASP A 453 -40.70 -29.76 1.10
CA ASP A 453 -39.50 -30.19 0.37
C ASP A 453 -38.78 -31.35 1.08
N ALA A 454 -39.16 -32.59 0.78
CA ALA A 454 -38.56 -33.80 1.38
C ALA A 454 -37.04 -33.89 1.17
N ASN A 455 -36.50 -33.21 0.15
CA ASN A 455 -35.08 -33.16 -0.16
C ASN A 455 -34.29 -32.12 0.66
N ASP A 456 -34.95 -31.13 1.28
CA ASP A 456 -34.23 -30.15 2.13
C ASP A 456 -34.15 -30.60 3.58
N GLU A 457 -33.15 -31.44 3.83
CA GLU A 457 -32.76 -31.89 5.16
C GLU A 457 -31.60 -31.05 5.73
N GLY A 458 -31.57 -29.75 5.47
CA GLY A 458 -30.59 -28.82 6.04
C GLY A 458 -30.84 -28.47 7.51
N THR A 459 -29.78 -28.15 8.24
CA THR A 459 -29.84 -27.37 9.49
C THR A 459 -29.29 -25.97 9.21
N TYR A 460 -30.04 -24.95 9.60
CA TYR A 460 -29.81 -23.54 9.31
C TYR A 460 -29.52 -22.78 10.61
N PHE A 461 -28.55 -21.87 10.59
CA PHE A 461 -28.13 -21.03 11.71
C PHE A 461 -28.19 -19.57 11.30
N ILE A 462 -28.99 -18.76 12.00
CA ILE A 462 -29.10 -17.33 11.72
C ILE A 462 -27.87 -16.62 12.29
N LYS A 463 -27.14 -15.93 11.40
CA LYS A 463 -26.02 -15.07 11.77
C LYS A 463 -26.51 -13.64 12.05
N TYR A 464 -27.31 -13.11 11.13
CA TYR A 464 -27.95 -11.79 11.19
C TYR A 464 -29.32 -11.81 10.51
N GLY A 465 -30.31 -11.12 11.10
CA GLY A 465 -31.63 -10.86 10.55
C GLY A 465 -32.73 -11.80 11.07
N THR A 466 -33.98 -11.45 10.78
CA THR A 466 -35.17 -12.08 11.34
C THR A 466 -35.91 -12.95 10.33
N CYS A 467 -36.25 -14.18 10.72
CA CYS A 467 -37.05 -15.12 9.94
C CYS A 467 -38.34 -15.49 10.67
N GLY A 468 -39.47 -15.47 9.95
CA GLY A 468 -40.76 -15.95 10.43
C GLY A 468 -40.93 -17.45 10.20
N VAL A 469 -41.42 -18.18 11.21
CA VAL A 469 -41.97 -19.52 11.04
C VAL A 469 -43.45 -19.37 10.74
N CYS A 470 -43.89 -19.91 9.60
CA CYS A 470 -45.27 -19.90 9.14
C CYS A 470 -45.83 -21.32 9.06
N LEU A 471 -47.09 -21.50 9.43
CA LEU A 471 -47.83 -22.74 9.18
C LEU A 471 -48.07 -22.95 7.68
N PRO A 472 -48.46 -24.18 7.24
CA PRO A 472 -48.89 -24.43 5.86
C PRO A 472 -50.05 -23.53 5.39
N SER A 473 -50.85 -22.98 6.31
CA SER A 473 -51.88 -21.97 6.05
C SER A 473 -51.33 -20.57 5.71
N GLY A 474 -50.01 -20.37 5.73
CA GLY A 474 -49.36 -19.07 5.56
C GLY A 474 -49.35 -18.20 6.82
N ARG A 475 -50.04 -18.61 7.90
CA ARG A 475 -50.09 -17.89 9.18
C ARG A 475 -48.74 -17.94 9.88
N GLU A 476 -48.16 -16.78 10.17
CA GLU A 476 -46.97 -16.65 11.01
C GLU A 476 -47.26 -17.01 12.47
N ILE A 477 -46.34 -17.75 13.11
CA ILE A 477 -46.49 -18.24 14.49
C ILE A 477 -45.31 -17.89 15.40
N HIS A 478 -44.11 -17.63 14.86
CA HIS A 478 -42.90 -17.39 15.67
C HIS A 478 -41.82 -16.67 14.87
N HIS A 479 -41.11 -15.73 15.52
CA HIS A 479 -39.92 -15.08 14.95
C HIS A 479 -38.64 -15.75 15.45
N VAL A 480 -37.67 -15.86 14.55
CA VAL A 480 -36.39 -16.55 14.76
C VAL A 480 -35.30 -15.55 14.40
N GLU A 481 -34.52 -15.14 15.41
CA GLU A 481 -33.57 -14.01 15.36
C GLU A 481 -32.10 -14.48 15.38
N ASP A 482 -31.16 -13.53 15.30
CA ASP A 482 -29.71 -13.69 15.47
C ASP A 482 -29.30 -14.75 16.52
N GLY A 483 -28.52 -15.77 16.10
CA GLY A 483 -28.07 -16.85 16.99
C GLY A 483 -29.06 -18.01 17.14
N SER A 484 -30.28 -17.86 16.65
CA SER A 484 -31.22 -18.97 16.56
C SER A 484 -30.84 -19.94 15.43
N HIS A 485 -31.42 -21.13 15.46
CA HIS A 485 -31.20 -22.16 14.45
C HIS A 485 -32.50 -22.94 14.19
N PHE A 486 -32.64 -23.57 13.03
CA PHE A 486 -33.82 -24.35 12.63
C PHE A 486 -33.46 -25.38 11.53
N GLY A 487 -34.42 -26.20 11.13
CA GLY A 487 -34.19 -27.26 10.14
C GLY A 487 -35.02 -28.52 10.45
N LYS A 488 -35.24 -29.37 9.44
CA LYS A 488 -36.02 -30.62 9.59
C LYS A 488 -35.28 -31.74 10.32
N ASN A 489 -33.99 -31.55 10.60
CA ASN A 489 -33.12 -32.52 11.23
C ASN A 489 -33.35 -32.67 12.74
N ASP A 490 -34.57 -33.06 13.13
CA ASP A 490 -34.83 -33.71 14.41
C ASP A 490 -34.52 -35.23 14.33
N SER A 491 -34.16 -35.75 13.15
CA SER A 491 -33.97 -37.18 12.86
C SER A 491 -32.71 -37.85 13.46
N TYR A 492 -32.06 -37.26 14.48
CA TYR A 492 -30.88 -37.89 15.14
C TYR A 492 -31.25 -38.87 16.27
N VAL A 493 -32.54 -38.96 16.60
CA VAL A 493 -33.06 -39.78 17.70
C VAL A 493 -34.38 -40.39 17.24
N GLU A 494 -34.47 -41.71 17.22
CA GLU A 494 -35.72 -42.44 16.98
C GLU A 494 -36.72 -42.15 18.12
N GLY A 495 -38.02 -42.08 17.80
CA GLY A 495 -39.09 -42.07 18.80
C GLY A 495 -39.75 -40.73 19.18
N ALA A 496 -39.30 -39.57 18.69
CA ALA A 496 -40.03 -38.31 18.91
C ALA A 496 -40.91 -37.96 17.70
N GLN A 497 -42.22 -37.80 17.92
CA GLN A 497 -43.22 -37.63 16.84
C GLN A 497 -43.47 -36.18 16.38
N VAL A 498 -42.87 -35.17 17.01
CA VAL A 498 -43.06 -33.78 16.60
C VAL A 498 -42.00 -33.39 15.58
N HIS A 499 -42.39 -33.38 14.30
CA HIS A 499 -41.60 -32.80 13.24
C HIS A 499 -41.70 -31.26 13.25
N PHE A 500 -40.70 -30.59 12.68
CA PHE A 500 -40.77 -29.17 12.36
C PHE A 500 -41.86 -28.92 11.30
N LEU A 501 -43.03 -28.43 11.75
CA LEU A 501 -44.26 -28.34 10.94
C LEU A 501 -44.43 -27.03 10.14
N GLY A 502 -43.58 -26.03 10.39
CA GLY A 502 -43.64 -24.73 9.71
C GLY A 502 -42.68 -24.61 8.53
N SER A 503 -43.00 -23.72 7.58
CA SER A 503 -42.03 -23.20 6.61
C SER A 503 -41.39 -21.94 7.20
N VAL A 504 -40.12 -21.67 6.88
CA VAL A 504 -39.40 -20.49 7.35
C VAL A 504 -39.23 -19.49 6.22
N VAL A 505 -39.63 -18.24 6.45
CA VAL A 505 -39.57 -17.13 5.49
C VAL A 505 -38.73 -16.02 6.09
N ALA A 506 -37.78 -15.48 5.32
CA ALA A 506 -37.01 -14.32 5.76
C ALA A 506 -37.90 -13.06 5.75
N LEU A 507 -38.01 -12.35 6.88
CA LEU A 507 -38.80 -11.12 6.97
C LEU A 507 -38.01 -9.90 6.47
N GLU A 508 -36.68 -9.98 6.58
CA GLU A 508 -35.72 -8.98 6.13
C GLU A 508 -34.55 -9.65 5.39
N VAL A 509 -33.48 -8.91 5.07
CA VAL A 509 -32.27 -9.51 4.49
C VAL A 509 -31.54 -10.31 5.58
N SER A 510 -31.66 -11.64 5.54
CA SER A 510 -31.06 -12.54 6.52
C SER A 510 -29.77 -13.20 6.00
N GLU A 511 -28.72 -13.15 6.82
CA GLU A 511 -27.49 -13.93 6.63
C GLU A 511 -27.60 -15.26 7.38
N VAL A 512 -27.58 -16.38 6.66
CA VAL A 512 -27.81 -17.71 7.21
C VAL A 512 -26.64 -18.64 6.87
N TYR A 513 -26.27 -19.51 7.80
CA TYR A 513 -25.36 -20.62 7.52
C TYR A 513 -26.13 -21.94 7.46
N ARG A 514 -25.93 -22.69 6.37
CA ARG A 514 -26.51 -24.02 6.16
C ARG A 514 -25.48 -25.11 6.43
N LEU A 515 -25.95 -26.19 7.03
CA LEU A 515 -25.21 -27.42 7.30
C LEU A 515 -26.01 -28.60 6.75
N GLU A 516 -25.43 -29.38 5.85
CA GLU A 516 -26.14 -30.52 5.27
C GLU A 516 -26.18 -31.71 6.24
N LYS A 517 -27.24 -32.52 6.17
CA LYS A 517 -27.42 -33.73 7.00
C LYS A 517 -26.23 -34.69 6.97
N LYS A 518 -25.54 -34.80 5.82
CA LYS A 518 -24.33 -35.64 5.67
C LYS A 518 -23.17 -35.18 6.56
N ASP A 519 -23.00 -33.87 6.71
CA ASP A 519 -21.82 -33.24 7.33
C ASP A 519 -21.96 -33.22 8.85
N ILE A 520 -23.16 -32.91 9.35
CA ILE A 520 -23.50 -33.05 10.77
C ILE A 520 -23.50 -34.53 11.20
N LYS A 521 -24.01 -35.47 10.39
CA LYS A 521 -23.84 -36.91 10.65
C LYS A 521 -22.37 -37.32 10.73
N HIS A 522 -21.50 -36.73 9.91
CA HIS A 522 -20.05 -36.95 10.00
C HIS A 522 -19.49 -36.42 11.32
N CYS A 523 -19.74 -35.17 11.70
CA CYS A 523 -19.26 -34.63 12.99
C CYS A 523 -19.82 -35.39 14.20
N CYS A 524 -21.08 -35.87 14.17
CA CYS A 524 -21.65 -36.71 15.23
C CYS A 524 -20.95 -38.08 15.38
N ARG A 525 -20.46 -38.67 14.28
CA ARG A 525 -19.67 -39.93 14.33
C ARG A 525 -18.28 -39.72 14.96
N VAL A 526 -17.67 -38.55 14.74
CA VAL A 526 -16.35 -38.22 15.28
C VAL A 526 -16.44 -37.76 16.74
N TYR A 527 -17.54 -37.12 17.13
CA TYR A 527 -17.69 -36.47 18.44
C TYR A 527 -19.05 -36.78 19.10
N PRO A 528 -19.11 -37.76 20.03
CA PRO A 528 -20.33 -38.13 20.74
C PRO A 528 -20.95 -36.98 21.56
N GLU A 529 -20.14 -36.04 22.08
CA GLU A 529 -20.64 -34.87 22.84
C GLU A 529 -21.65 -34.02 22.06
N LEU A 530 -21.52 -34.00 20.72
CA LEU A 530 -22.47 -33.30 19.84
C LEU A 530 -23.84 -33.99 19.81
N VAL A 531 -23.88 -35.32 19.91
CA VAL A 531 -25.12 -36.11 19.89
C VAL A 531 -25.96 -35.80 21.13
N GLU A 532 -25.35 -35.80 22.32
CA GLU A 532 -26.05 -35.41 23.56
C GLU A 532 -26.57 -33.97 23.51
N ARG A 533 -25.78 -33.04 22.94
CA ARG A 533 -26.19 -31.64 22.85
C ARG A 533 -27.40 -31.48 21.92
N LEU A 534 -27.40 -32.16 20.78
CA LEU A 534 -28.51 -32.19 19.83
C LEU A 534 -29.75 -32.88 20.43
N GLN A 535 -29.59 -33.96 21.20
CA GLN A 535 -30.68 -34.64 21.91
C GLN A 535 -31.43 -33.70 22.87
N ARG A 536 -30.69 -32.97 23.73
CA ARG A 536 -31.30 -32.00 24.66
C ARG A 536 -32.05 -30.90 23.93
N ILE A 537 -31.42 -30.31 22.91
CA ILE A 537 -32.03 -29.24 22.09
C ILE A 537 -33.30 -29.72 21.39
N LYS A 538 -33.32 -30.96 20.87
CA LYS A 538 -34.52 -31.55 20.25
C LYS A 538 -35.69 -31.65 21.25
N LEU A 539 -35.43 -32.12 22.48
CA LEU A 539 -36.46 -32.22 23.51
C LEU A 539 -37.04 -30.84 23.88
N ASP A 540 -36.16 -29.87 24.12
CA ASP A 540 -36.54 -28.48 24.44
C ASP A 540 -37.41 -27.87 23.32
N ARG A 541 -37.02 -28.08 22.06
CA ARG A 541 -37.76 -27.60 20.87
C ARG A 541 -39.09 -28.29 20.67
N SER A 542 -39.16 -29.61 20.84
CA SER A 542 -40.43 -30.34 20.75
C SER A 542 -41.43 -29.84 21.78
N ALA A 543 -40.99 -29.64 23.03
CA ALA A 543 -41.83 -29.07 24.08
C ALA A 543 -42.22 -27.59 23.83
N PHE A 544 -41.39 -26.82 23.13
CA PHE A 544 -41.72 -25.46 22.69
C PHE A 544 -42.78 -25.46 21.58
N TYR A 545 -42.56 -26.20 20.49
CA TYR A 545 -43.48 -26.26 19.36
C TYR A 545 -44.86 -26.82 19.76
N SER A 546 -44.92 -27.87 20.58
CA SER A 546 -46.20 -28.41 21.06
C SER A 546 -47.02 -27.41 21.88
N ARG A 547 -46.37 -26.61 22.73
CA ARG A 547 -47.05 -25.54 23.50
C ARG A 547 -47.60 -24.46 22.57
N MET A 548 -46.80 -24.02 21.60
CA MET A 548 -47.19 -22.99 20.65
C MET A 548 -48.33 -23.43 19.73
N LEU A 549 -48.28 -24.66 19.19
CA LEU A 549 -49.37 -25.24 18.40
C LEU A 549 -50.67 -25.34 19.20
N ALA A 550 -50.60 -25.71 20.48
CA ALA A 550 -51.77 -25.74 21.36
C ALA A 550 -52.36 -24.33 21.61
N THR A 551 -51.55 -23.28 21.66
CA THR A 551 -52.04 -21.88 21.72
C THR A 551 -52.75 -21.50 20.42
N VAL A 552 -52.13 -21.75 19.27
CA VAL A 552 -52.71 -21.42 17.95
C VAL A 552 -54.04 -22.15 17.72
N GLN A 553 -54.12 -23.43 18.08
CA GLN A 553 -55.37 -24.21 17.99
C GLN A 553 -56.48 -23.65 18.89
N ARG A 554 -56.17 -23.17 20.09
CA ARG A 554 -57.16 -22.48 20.95
C ARG A 554 -57.65 -21.19 20.33
N GLU A 555 -56.77 -20.38 19.77
CA GLU A 555 -57.14 -19.12 19.10
C GLU A 555 -58.03 -19.37 17.88
N GLU A 556 -57.74 -20.40 17.08
CA GLU A 556 -58.57 -20.81 15.95
C GLU A 556 -59.94 -21.31 16.42
N GLN A 557 -59.98 -22.12 17.48
CA GLN A 557 -61.23 -22.61 18.07
C GLN A 557 -62.10 -21.49 18.66
N VAL A 558 -61.49 -20.51 19.35
CA VAL A 558 -62.19 -19.30 19.82
C VAL A 558 -62.69 -18.44 18.64
N THR A 559 -61.90 -18.33 17.57
CA THR A 559 -62.30 -17.56 16.38
C THR A 559 -63.48 -18.20 15.64
N GLU A 560 -63.51 -19.53 15.53
CA GLU A 560 -64.63 -20.25 14.94
C GLU A 560 -65.88 -20.22 15.83
N ASP A 561 -65.76 -20.36 17.16
CA ASP A 561 -66.90 -20.19 18.08
C ASP A 561 -67.51 -18.77 17.98
N ILE A 562 -66.68 -17.73 17.92
CA ILE A 562 -67.15 -16.35 17.66
C ILE A 562 -67.84 -16.23 16.29
N ARG A 563 -67.29 -16.85 15.23
CA ARG A 563 -67.93 -16.87 13.89
C ARG A 563 -69.27 -17.62 13.90
N GLU A 564 -69.38 -18.71 14.62
CA GLU A 564 -70.60 -19.49 14.73
C GLU A 564 -71.67 -18.74 15.54
N GLN A 565 -71.29 -18.12 16.66
CA GLN A 565 -72.18 -17.25 17.45
C GLN A 565 -72.64 -16.01 16.68
N LEU A 566 -71.82 -15.45 15.77
CA LEU A 566 -72.21 -14.40 14.84
C LEU A 566 -73.23 -14.91 13.81
N ARG A 567 -73.00 -16.09 13.20
CA ARG A 567 -73.95 -16.72 12.26
C ARG A 567 -75.28 -17.07 12.91
N GLN A 568 -75.28 -17.42 14.20
CA GLN A 568 -76.48 -17.70 14.99
C GLN A 568 -77.15 -16.43 15.56
N GLY A 569 -76.65 -15.21 15.26
CA GLY A 569 -77.24 -13.93 15.69
C GLY A 569 -77.08 -13.55 17.18
N LYS A 570 -76.66 -14.51 18.02
CA LYS A 570 -76.64 -14.40 19.50
C LYS A 570 -75.78 -13.25 20.05
N ILE A 571 -74.76 -12.82 19.32
CA ILE A 571 -73.85 -11.73 19.72
C ILE A 571 -74.51 -10.35 19.63
N LEU A 572 -75.54 -10.16 18.79
CA LEU A 572 -76.27 -8.90 18.69
C LEU A 572 -77.29 -8.70 19.82
N GLU A 573 -77.85 -9.79 20.35
CA GLU A 573 -78.81 -9.75 21.47
C GLU A 573 -78.10 -9.62 22.84
N LYS A 574 -76.92 -10.23 22.98
CA LYS A 574 -76.07 -10.13 24.18
C LYS A 574 -74.89 -9.21 23.91
N GLY A 575 -75.09 -7.90 24.10
CA GLY A 575 -74.03 -6.90 23.98
C GLY A 575 -72.81 -7.22 24.84
N LEU A 576 -71.77 -7.81 24.24
CA LEU A 576 -70.51 -8.16 24.87
C LEU A 576 -69.80 -6.89 25.37
N LYS A 577 -69.43 -6.87 26.65
CA LYS A 577 -68.75 -5.72 27.24
C LYS A 577 -67.27 -5.76 26.83
N ARG A 578 -66.74 -4.59 26.47
CA ARG A 578 -65.36 -4.35 26.00
C ARG A 578 -64.23 -4.71 26.99
N ARG A 579 -64.53 -5.44 28.08
CA ARG A 579 -63.57 -5.90 29.10
C ARG A 579 -63.15 -7.36 28.92
N ASP A 580 -63.92 -8.13 28.14
CA ASP A 580 -63.70 -9.57 27.98
C ASP A 580 -62.69 -9.90 26.86
N PHE A 581 -62.31 -8.89 26.06
CA PHE A 581 -61.14 -8.94 25.18
C PHE A 581 -59.91 -8.45 25.95
N GLY A 582 -59.04 -9.39 26.34
CA GLY A 582 -57.74 -9.05 26.90
C GLY A 582 -56.92 -8.17 25.94
N TYR A 583 -56.14 -7.25 26.50
CA TYR A 583 -55.29 -6.35 25.72
C TYR A 583 -54.25 -7.15 24.91
N PHE A 584 -54.16 -6.83 23.62
CA PHE A 584 -53.07 -7.19 22.72
C PHE A 584 -51.79 -6.40 23.07
#